data_AF-A0A2J6TEP8-F1
#
_entry.id   AF-A0A2J6TEP8-F1
#
_cell.length_a   1.000
_cell.length_b   1.000
_cell.length_c   1.000
_cell.angle_alpha   90.00
_cell.angle_beta   90.00
_cell.angle_gamma   90.00
#
_symmetry.space_group_name_H-M   'P 1'
#
loop_
_entity.id
_entity.type
_entity.pdbx_description
1 polymer ?
#
loop_
_entity_poly.entity_id
_entity_poly.type
_entity_poly.pdbx_seq_one_letter_code
_entity_poly.pdbx_strand_id
1 'polypeptide(L)' 'TPLYCASWNGHIEIVRLLLDRGADITAADSDRETPLYCASRNGHIEVVRLLLDR' A
#
# COMPACT_ATOMS: atom_id res chain seq x y z
N THR A 1 -0.70 2.42 -8.79
CA THR A 1 -1.87 3.19 -8.31
C THR A 1 -1.46 4.19 -7.23
N PRO A 2 -2.30 5.14 -6.81
CA PRO A 2 -1.97 6.00 -5.66
C PRO A 2 -1.61 5.21 -4.39
N LEU A 3 -2.30 4.09 -4.15
CA LEU A 3 -2.04 3.20 -3.02
C LEU A 3 -0.66 2.54 -3.11
N TYR A 4 -0.24 2.13 -4.31
CA TYR A 4 1.11 1.65 -4.58
C TYR A 4 2.17 2.70 -4.23
N CYS A 5 2.03 3.93 -4.76
CA CYS A 5 3.01 5.00 -4.53
C CYS A 5 3.13 5.35 -3.05
N ALA A 6 2.00 5.43 -2.34
CA ALA A 6 1.99 5.67 -0.91
C ALA A 6 2.64 4.53 -0.11
N SER A 7 2.41 3.28 -0.53
CA SER A 7 2.96 2.09 0.13
C SER A 7 4.46 1.93 -0.10
N TRP A 8 4.95 2.26 -1.29
CA TRP A 8 6.38 2.30 -1.60
C TRP A 8 7.12 3.30 -0.72
N ASN A 9 6.55 4.49 -0.50
CA ASN A 9 7.18 5.58 0.25
C ASN A 9 6.85 5.57 1.76
N GLY A 10 6.09 4.61 2.25
CA GLY A 10 5.75 4.51 3.67
C GLY A 10 4.80 5.61 4.17
N HIS A 11 4.00 6.21 3.29
CA HIS A 11 3.10 7.32 3.63
C HIS A 11 1.82 6.82 4.31
N ILE A 12 1.93 6.39 5.57
CA ILE A 12 0.87 5.73 6.34
C ILE A 12 -0.47 6.48 6.29
N GLU A 13 -0.48 7.80 6.52
CA GLU A 13 -1.74 8.57 6.53
C GLU A 13 -2.41 8.65 5.15
N ILE A 14 -1.60 8.66 4.07
CA ILE A 14 -2.12 8.60 2.70
C ILE A 14 -2.69 7.20 2.42
N VAL A 15 -1.98 6.13 2.83
CA VAL A 15 -2.45 4.74 2.68
C VAL A 15 -3.81 4.59 3.37
N ARG A 16 -3.93 5.03 4.63
CA ARG A 16 -5.19 4.99 5.40
C ARG A 16 -6.32 5.69 4.68
N LEU A 17 -6.10 6.94 4.24
CA LEU A 17 -7.10 7.73 3.51
C LEU A 17 -7.57 7.03 2.24
N LEU A 18 -6.65 6.41 1.49
CA LEU A 18 -6.98 5.71 0.25
C LEU A 18 -7.82 4.45 0.51
N LEU A 19 -7.46 3.66 1.53
CA LEU A 19 -8.24 2.48 1.91
C LEU A 19 -9.63 2.83 2.43
N ASP A 20 -9.76 3.91 3.19
CA ASP A 20 -11.06 4.43 3.65
C ASP A 20 -11.96 4.90 2.49
N ARG A 21 -11.39 5.13 1.30
CA ARG A 21 -12.11 5.45 0.06
C ARG A 21 -12.23 4.27 -0.90
N GLY A 22 -11.94 3.06 -0.43
CA GLY A 22 -12.12 1.84 -1.21
C GLY A 22 -11.07 1.65 -2.31
N ALA A 23 -9.85 2.17 -2.11
CA ALA A 23 -8.75 1.85 -3.01
C ALA A 23 -8.52 0.33 -3.08
N ASP A 24 -8.36 -0.18 -4.29
CA ASP A 24 -8.10 -1.60 -4.52
C ASP A 24 -6.70 -2.00 -4.02
N ILE A 25 -6.67 -2.81 -2.96
CA ILE A 25 -5.45 -3.33 -2.33
C ILE A 25 -4.72 -4.33 -3.21
N THR A 26 -5.40 -4.93 -4.19
CA THR A 26 -4.85 -5.94 -5.11
C THR A 26 -4.29 -5.33 -6.39
N ALA A 27 -4.56 -4.04 -6.65
CA ALA A 27 -4.14 -3.37 -7.85
C ALA A 27 -2.62 -3.29 -7.95
N ALA A 28 -2.07 -4.08 -8.86
CA ALA A 28 -0.64 -4.17 -9.11
C ALA A 28 -0.16 -3.16 -10.17
N ASP A 29 1.13 -2.86 -10.16
CA ASP A 29 1.78 -2.11 -11.24
C ASP A 29 2.07 -2.99 -12.49
N SER A 30 2.79 -2.43 -13.47
CA SER A 30 3.20 -3.14 -14.68
C SER A 30 4.08 -4.36 -14.42
N ASP A 31 4.79 -4.38 -13.29
CA ASP A 31 5.67 -5.45 -12.84
C ASP A 31 4.95 -6.46 -11.94
N ARG A 32 3.62 -6.33 -11.81
CA ARG A 32 2.75 -7.14 -10.94
C ARG A 32 3.05 -6.99 -9.45
N GLU A 33 3.67 -5.88 -9.06
CA GLU A 33 3.92 -5.56 -7.66
C GLU A 33 2.70 -4.91 -7.01
N THR A 34 2.25 -5.49 -5.90
CA THR A 34 1.12 -4.98 -5.12
C THR A 34 1.58 -3.93 -4.10
N PRO A 35 0.67 -3.08 -3.59
CA PRO A 35 0.97 -2.18 -2.47
C PRO A 35 1.63 -2.90 -1.28
N LEU A 36 1.15 -4.11 -0.96
CA LEU A 36 1.71 -4.95 0.11
C LEU A 36 3.15 -5.38 -0.18
N TYR A 37 3.43 -5.79 -1.42
CA TYR A 37 4.80 -6.12 -1.84
C TYR A 37 5.74 -4.93 -1.67
N CYS A 38 5.36 -3.73 -2.13
CA CYS A 38 6.21 -2.55 -2.04
C CYS A 38 6.47 -2.11 -0.60
N ALA A 39 5.45 -2.12 0.25
CA ALA A 39 5.60 -1.83 1.68
C ALA A 39 6.54 -2.84 2.36
N SER A 40 6.41 -4.12 2.01
CA SER A 40 7.25 -5.20 2.56
C SER A 40 8.71 -5.08 2.09
N ARG A 41 8.94 -4.82 0.79
CA ARG A 41 10.28 -4.65 0.22
C ARG A 41 11.04 -3.50 0.85
N ASN A 42 10.36 -2.40 1.17
CA ASN A 42 10.97 -1.20 1.74
C ASN A 42 10.95 -1.16 3.29
N GLY A 43 10.41 -2.19 3.96
CA GLY A 43 10.41 -2.28 5.42
C GLY A 43 9.41 -1.36 6.13
N HIS A 44 8.34 -0.92 5.44
CA HIS A 44 7.31 -0.04 6.00
C HIS A 44 6.31 -0.81 6.86
N ILE A 45 6.75 -1.26 8.04
CA ILE A 45 6.00 -2.17 8.94
C ILE A 45 4.58 -1.68 9.22
N GLU A 46 4.41 -0.40 9.52
CA GLU A 46 3.10 0.20 9.82
C GLU A 46 2.15 0.13 8.62
N VAL A 47 2.67 0.35 7.39
CA VAL A 47 1.88 0.21 6.16
C VAL A 47 1.53 -1.26 5.91
N VAL A 48 2.46 -2.18 6.11
CA VAL A 48 2.21 -3.62 5.97
C VAL A 48 1.08 -4.07 6.88
N ARG A 49 1.13 -3.69 8.16
CA ARG A 49 0.04 -3.99 9.10
C ARG A 49 -1.29 -3.41 8.61
N LEU A 50 -1.30 -2.14 8.21
CA LEU A 50 -2.53 -1.47 7.78
C LEU A 50 -3.15 -2.13 6.53
N LEU A 51 -2.31 -2.59 5.58
CA LEU A 51 -2.76 -3.31 4.40
C LEU A 51 -3.22 -4.75 4.68
N LEU A 52 -2.73 -5.40 5.75
CA LEU A 52 -3.18 -6.73 6.17
C LEU A 52 -4.48 -6.70 7.00
N ASP A 53 -4.77 -5.57 7.64
CA ASP A 53 -5.97 -5.36 8.46
C ASP A 53 -7.21 -4.94 7.62
N ARG A 54 -7.11 -4.91 6.28
CA ARG A 54 -8.18 -4.52 5.34
C ARG A 54 -8.48 -5.62 4.33
#